data_AF-A0A540VS24-F1
#
_entry.id   AF-A0A540VS24-F1
#
_cell.length_a   1.000
_cell.length_b   1.000
_cell.length_c   1.000
_cell.angle_alpha   90.00
_cell.angle_beta   90.00
_cell.angle_gamma   90.00
#
_symmetry.space_group_name_H-M   'P 1'
#
loop_
_entity.id
_entity.type
_entity.pdbx_description
1 polymer ?
#
loop_
_entity_poly.entity_id
_entity_poly.type
_entity_poly.pdbx_seq_one_letter_code
_entity_poly.pdbx_strand_id
1 'polypeptide(L)'
;MGGMGSGRRWHFGANDTTDDYRSIDVRRWRRDGLLDPHQSFGWQWSRHGEVVASIQVRTEPGRVIRTYRLRSGGSDWKDESYPVYLDW
;
A
#
# COMPACT_ATOMS: atom_id res chain seq x y z
N MET A 1 -15.35 -2.34 -19.86
CA MET A 1 -14.83 -3.21 -20.94
C MET A 1 -14.10 -2.35 -21.96
N GLY A 2 -12.88 -2.76 -22.34
CA GLY A 2 -11.98 -2.09 -23.29
C GLY A 2 -10.59 -1.88 -22.68
N GLY A 3 -9.47 -2.32 -23.23
CA GLY A 3 -9.13 -3.09 -24.44
C GLY A 3 -7.59 -3.19 -24.48
N MET A 4 -7.03 -4.23 -25.12
CA MET A 4 -5.58 -4.43 -25.22
C MET A 4 -4.91 -3.41 -26.16
N GLY A 5 -3.79 -2.82 -25.69
CA GLY A 5 -2.74 -2.25 -26.54
C GLY A 5 -2.94 -0.81 -27.00
N SER A 6 -2.45 0.17 -26.23
CA SER A 6 -2.09 1.48 -26.78
C SER A 6 -0.85 2.08 -26.09
N GLY A 7 0.28 2.09 -26.80
CA GLY A 7 1.25 3.19 -26.73
C GLY A 7 2.42 3.08 -25.74
N ARG A 8 3.54 2.51 -26.22
CA ARG A 8 4.95 2.94 -26.02
C ARG A 8 5.31 3.59 -24.65
N ARG A 9 5.67 2.76 -23.66
CA ARG A 9 6.14 3.15 -22.30
C ARG A 9 7.66 3.36 -22.15
N TRP A 10 8.37 3.79 -23.20
CA TRP A 10 9.83 4.02 -23.10
C TRP A 10 10.17 5.47 -23.45
N HIS A 11 9.85 6.39 -22.54
CA HIS A 11 10.42 7.74 -22.53
C HIS A 11 10.91 8.07 -21.13
N PHE A 12 12.19 8.43 -21.05
CA PHE A 12 12.93 8.87 -19.87
C PHE A 12 12.31 10.19 -19.37
N GLY A 13 11.22 10.10 -18.61
CA GLY A 13 10.39 11.26 -18.24
C GLY A 13 8.89 10.97 -18.09
N ALA A 14 8.44 9.73 -18.29
CA ALA A 14 7.10 9.34 -17.88
C ALA A 14 7.03 9.38 -16.35
N ASN A 15 6.38 10.41 -15.79
CA ASN A 15 5.98 10.39 -14.39
C ASN A 15 5.11 9.16 -14.16
N ASP A 16 5.37 8.43 -13.07
CA ASP A 16 4.54 7.32 -12.63
C ASP A 16 3.07 7.77 -12.65
N THR A 17 2.23 7.01 -13.35
CA THR A 17 0.79 7.28 -13.33
C THR A 17 0.26 6.95 -11.94
N THR A 18 -0.89 7.50 -11.54
CA THR A 18 -1.48 7.18 -10.22
C THR A 18 -1.71 5.68 -10.02
N ASP A 19 -1.84 4.91 -11.12
CA ASP A 19 -1.92 3.44 -11.13
C ASP A 19 -0.60 2.76 -10.70
N ASP A 20 0.54 3.40 -10.96
CA ASP A 20 1.86 2.92 -10.54
C ASP A 20 2.12 3.16 -9.03
N TYR A 21 1.25 3.91 -8.34
CA TYR A 21 1.32 4.09 -6.89
C TYR A 21 0.65 2.93 -6.13
N ARG A 22 1.27 2.55 -5.01
CA ARG A 22 0.81 1.48 -4.11
C ARG A 22 -0.48 1.90 -3.41
N SER A 23 -1.62 1.43 -3.91
CA SER A 23 -2.94 1.73 -3.36
C SER A 23 -3.34 0.75 -2.25
N ILE A 24 -4.10 1.24 -1.27
CA ILE A 24 -4.74 0.43 -0.22
C ILE A 24 -6.24 0.55 -0.42
N ASP A 25 -6.93 -0.59 -0.57
CA ASP A 25 -8.38 -0.63 -0.59
C ASP A 25 -8.91 -1.02 0.79
N VAL A 26 -9.32 -0.01 1.57
CA VAL A 26 -9.91 -0.21 2.90
C VAL A 26 -11.26 -0.93 2.86
N ARG A 27 -12.00 -0.87 1.73
CA ARG A 27 -13.27 -1.58 1.58
C ARG A 27 -13.03 -3.08 1.46
N ARG A 28 -11.95 -3.48 0.80
CA ARG A 28 -11.49 -4.87 0.79
C ARG A 28 -11.16 -5.34 2.20
N TRP A 29 -10.38 -4.57 2.96
CA TRP A 29 -10.07 -4.93 4.35
C TRP A 29 -11.33 -5.09 5.20
N ARG A 30 -12.34 -4.25 5.01
CA ARG A 30 -13.64 -4.39 5.68
C ARG A 30 -14.34 -5.71 5.31
N ARG A 31 -14.38 -6.06 4.02
CA ARG A 31 -15.01 -7.32 3.55
C ARG A 31 -14.28 -8.56 4.08
N ASP A 32 -12.96 -8.46 4.19
CA ASP A 32 -12.11 -9.54 4.69
C ASP A 32 -12.09 -9.60 6.23
N GLY A 33 -12.86 -8.74 6.93
CA GLY A 33 -12.92 -8.71 8.40
C GLY A 33 -11.65 -8.18 9.07
N LEU A 34 -10.74 -7.55 8.32
CA LEU A 34 -9.44 -7.09 8.81
C LEU A 34 -9.50 -5.77 9.58
N LEU A 35 -10.66 -5.10 9.58
CA LEU A 35 -10.84 -3.80 10.25
C LEU A 35 -11.41 -3.92 11.67
N ASP A 36 -11.67 -5.13 12.19
CA ASP A 36 -12.11 -5.24 13.59
C ASP A 36 -11.02 -4.67 14.52
N PRO A 37 -11.39 -3.93 15.57
CA PRO A 37 -10.43 -3.30 16.47
C PRO A 37 -9.46 -4.31 17.11
N HIS A 38 -8.23 -3.87 17.35
CA HIS A 38 -7.16 -4.65 18.00
C HIS A 38 -6.57 -5.78 17.17
N GLN A 39 -6.78 -5.76 15.85
CA GLN A 39 -6.09 -6.65 14.92
C GLN A 39 -4.76 -6.09 14.48
N SER A 40 -3.81 -6.98 14.18
CA SER A 40 -2.56 -6.66 13.51
C SER A 40 -2.37 -7.60 12.33
N PHE A 41 -2.08 -7.06 11.16
CA PHE A 41 -1.87 -7.87 9.95
C PHE A 41 -0.85 -7.24 9.01
N GLY A 42 -0.22 -8.09 8.19
CA GLY A 42 0.66 -7.66 7.10
C GLY A 42 -0.13 -7.41 5.82
N TRP A 43 0.26 -6.37 5.09
CA TRP A 43 -0.24 -6.12 3.74
C TRP A 43 0.93 -5.93 2.78
N GLN A 44 0.85 -6.56 1.60
CA GLN A 44 1.93 -6.53 0.63
C GLN A 44 1.42 -6.31 -0.77
N TRP A 45 2.25 -5.64 -1.57
CA TRP A 45 2.05 -5.50 -3.00
C TRP A 45 3.04 -6.41 -3.71
N SER A 46 2.54 -7.17 -4.67
CA SER A 46 3.37 -7.99 -5.54
C SER A 46 3.28 -7.51 -6.98
N ARG A 47 4.38 -7.62 -7.72
CA ARG A 47 4.44 -7.37 -9.16
C ARG A 47 5.13 -8.56 -9.80
N HIS A 48 4.45 -9.22 -10.75
CA HIS A 48 4.93 -10.47 -11.37
C HIS A 48 5.25 -11.59 -10.35
N GLY A 49 4.49 -11.66 -9.24
CA GLY A 49 4.70 -12.66 -8.19
C GLY A 49 5.75 -12.27 -7.13
N GLU A 50 6.56 -11.26 -7.39
CA GLU A 50 7.59 -10.77 -6.45
C GLU A 50 7.01 -9.68 -5.55
N VAL A 51 7.27 -9.78 -4.23
CA VAL A 51 6.86 -8.75 -3.27
C VAL A 51 7.71 -7.50 -3.47
N VAL A 52 7.08 -6.40 -3.87
CA VAL A 52 7.76 -5.13 -4.15
C VAL A 52 7.64 -4.12 -3.01
N ALA A 53 6.74 -4.35 -2.06
CA ALA A 53 6.60 -3.59 -0.83
C ALA A 53 5.69 -4.32 0.16
N SER A 54 5.86 -4.02 1.44
CA SER A 54 5.01 -4.50 2.52
C SER A 54 4.86 -3.46 3.62
N ILE A 55 3.73 -3.50 4.31
CA ILE A 55 3.43 -2.73 5.51
C ILE A 55 2.90 -3.68 6.60
N GLN A 56 3.04 -3.24 7.85
CA GLN A 56 2.26 -3.76 8.96
C GLN A 56 1.12 -2.79 9.25
N VAL A 57 -0.04 -3.34 9.59
CA VAL A 57 -1.25 -2.58 9.89
C VAL A 57 -1.75 -3.02 11.25
N ARG A 58 -2.08 -2.06 12.09
CA ARG A 58 -2.78 -2.28 13.36
C ARG A 58 -4.09 -1.51 13.35
N THR A 59 -5.18 -2.14 13.74
CA THR A 59 -6.49 -1.50 13.81
C THR A 59 -6.76 -0.98 15.21
N GLU A 60 -7.34 0.22 15.26
CA GLU A 60 -7.83 0.84 16.48
C GLU A 60 -9.23 1.41 16.20
N PRO A 61 -10.05 1.69 17.22
CA PRO A 61 -11.34 2.32 17.01
C PRO A 61 -11.21 3.62 16.18
N GLY A 62 -11.84 3.66 15.00
CA GLY A 62 -11.87 4.83 14.12
C GLY A 62 -10.59 5.10 13.31
N ARG A 63 -9.56 4.26 13.39
CA ARG A 63 -8.32 4.44 12.60
C ARG A 63 -7.54 3.15 12.38
N VAL A 64 -6.63 3.20 11.41
CA VAL A 64 -5.58 2.19 11.26
C VAL A 64 -4.22 2.85 11.43
N ILE A 65 -3.30 2.18 12.11
CA ILE A 65 -1.90 2.57 12.18
C ILE A 65 -1.16 1.75 11.13
N ARG A 66 -0.52 2.43 10.18
CA ARG A 66 0.33 1.80 9.17
C ARG A 66 1.79 2.00 9.53
N THR A 67 2.50 0.89 9.68
CA THR A 67 3.95 0.89 9.87
C THR A 67 4.62 0.38 8.59
N TYR A 68 5.54 1.16 8.05
CA TYR A 68 6.35 0.75 6.90
C TYR A 68 7.81 1.11 7.12
N ARG A 69 8.69 0.35 6.46
CA ARG A 69 10.12 0.55 6.59
C ARG A 69 10.63 1.34 5.40
N LEU A 70 11.30 2.46 5.67
CA LEU A 70 11.94 3.29 4.65
C LEU A 70 13.46 3.19 4.81
N ARG A 71 14.15 3.18 3.68
CA ARG A 71 15.60 3.33 3.60
C ARG A 71 15.92 4.36 2.54
N SER A 72 16.52 5.48 2.94
CA SER A 72 17.10 6.46 2.01
C SER A 72 18.61 6.22 1.91
N GLY A 73 19.16 6.37 0.70
CA GLY A 73 20.59 6.28 0.35
C GLY A 73 21.56 5.77 1.42
N GLY A 74 21.70 4.45 1.54
CA GLY A 74 22.73 3.81 2.36
C GLY A 74 22.47 3.76 3.87
N SER A 75 21.53 4.56 4.40
CA SER A 75 21.19 4.59 5.84
C SER A 75 20.57 3.29 6.35
N ASP A 76 20.47 3.15 7.67
CA ASP A 76 19.74 2.04 8.28
C ASP A 76 18.25 2.10 7.94
N TRP A 77 17.62 0.93 8.00
CA TRP A 77 16.18 0.84 7.90
C TRP A 77 15.50 1.52 9.09
N LYS A 78 14.54 2.39 8.81
CA LYS A 78 13.72 3.02 9.84
C LYS A 78 12.27 2.62 9.66
N ASP A 79 11.63 2.20 10.75
CA ASP A 79 10.18 2.03 10.80
C ASP A 79 9.52 3.39 10.99
N GLU A 80 8.58 3.71 10.11
CA GLU A 80 7.73 4.91 10.18
C GLU A 80 6.28 4.46 10.38
N SER A 81 5.60 5.04 11.36
CA SER A 81 4.23 4.68 11.74
C SER A 81 3.30 5.88 11.67
N TYR A 82 2.23 5.77 10.89
CA TYR A 82 1.27 6.86 10.69
C TYR A 82 -0.18 6.39 10.87
N PRO A 83 -1.02 7.16 11.58
CA PRO A 83 -2.44 6.90 11.67
C PRO A 83 -3.17 7.34 10.40
N VAL A 84 -4.14 6.56 9.96
CA VAL A 84 -5.13 6.89 8.93
C VAL A 84 -6.51 6.74 9.55
N TYR A 85 -7.23 7.85 9.67
CA TYR A 85 -8.57 7.86 10.23
C TYR A 85 -9.59 7.32 9.23
N LEU A 86 -10.52 6.52 9.73
CA LEU A 86 -11.60 5.94 8.94
C LEU A 86 -12.87 6.73 9.22
N ASP A 87 -13.48 7.24 8.16
CA ASP A 87 -14.83 7.79 8.17
C ASP A 87 -15.79 6.74 7.59
N TRP A 88 -17.00 6.63 8.15
CA TRP A 88 -17.90 5.49 7.94
C TRP A 88 -19.14 5.82 7.12
#